data_AF-A0A976GZK0-F1
#
_entry.id   AF-A0A976GZK0-F1
#
_cell.length_a   1.000
_cell.length_b   1.000
_cell.length_c   1.000
_cell.angle_alpha   90.00
_cell.angle_beta   90.00
_cell.angle_gamma   90.00
#
_symmetry.space_group_name_H-M   'P 1'
#
loop_
_entity.id
_entity.type
_entity.pdbx_description
1 polymer ?
#
loop_
_entity_poly.entity_id
_entity_poly.type
_entity_poly.pdbx_seq_one_letter_code
_entity_poly.pdbx_strand_id
1 'polypeptide(L)'
;MSTNHLFPLFIMNQSITYYGVDVSKDLLHISYQTGTDANGQAQFSYQKLPNEVPTIEQWATQLPTNAQVIFEHTGTYSARLGWVVKVLPLP
;
A
#
# COMPACT_ATOMS: atom_id res chain seq x y z
N MET A 1 -21.04 -46.25 -1.54
CA MET A 1 -21.39 -45.03 -0.77
C MET A 1 -20.24 -44.06 -0.92
N SER A 2 -20.41 -43.00 -1.71
CA SER A 2 -19.35 -42.02 -2.01
C SER A 2 -19.62 -40.76 -1.19
N THR A 3 -18.74 -40.44 -0.25
CA THR A 3 -18.80 -39.20 0.55
C THR A 3 -18.19 -38.06 -0.26
N ASN A 4 -19.05 -37.15 -0.73
CA ASN A 4 -18.63 -35.88 -1.29
C ASN A 4 -18.02 -35.03 -0.17
N HIS A 5 -16.69 -34.91 -0.15
CA HIS A 5 -16.01 -33.89 0.63
C HIS A 5 -16.22 -32.53 -0.04
N LEU A 6 -17.30 -31.85 0.35
CA LEU A 6 -17.46 -30.41 0.09
C LEU A 6 -16.45 -29.69 0.98
N PHE A 7 -15.31 -29.30 0.40
CA PHE A 7 -14.43 -28.33 1.04
C PHE A 7 -15.20 -27.00 1.16
N PRO A 8 -15.34 -26.41 2.35
CA PRO A 8 -15.85 -25.05 2.44
C PRO A 8 -14.83 -24.13 1.75
N LEU A 9 -15.24 -23.57 0.62
CA LEU A 9 -14.55 -22.48 -0.04
C LEU A 9 -14.66 -21.27 0.88
N PHE A 10 -13.72 -21.15 1.84
CA PHE A 10 -13.47 -19.89 2.52
C PHE A 10 -12.97 -18.91 1.47
N ILE A 11 -13.89 -18.25 0.77
CA ILE A 11 -13.58 -16.97 0.14
C ILE A 11 -13.37 -16.02 1.31
N MET A 12 -12.16 -16.00 1.87
CA MET A 12 -11.71 -14.85 2.63
C MET A 12 -11.73 -13.70 1.63
N ASN A 13 -12.77 -12.87 1.67
CA ASN A 13 -12.71 -11.52 1.14
C ASN A 13 -11.55 -10.85 1.87
N GLN A 14 -10.33 -11.00 1.34
CA GLN A 14 -9.17 -10.33 1.90
C GLN A 14 -9.44 -8.84 1.78
N SER A 15 -9.71 -8.21 2.92
CA SER A 15 -9.95 -6.78 3.00
C SER A 15 -8.74 -6.08 2.37
N ILE A 16 -8.95 -5.36 1.28
CA ILE A 16 -7.86 -4.64 0.60
C ILE A 16 -7.34 -3.58 1.55
N THR A 17 -6.02 -3.54 1.77
CA THR A 17 -5.39 -2.50 2.58
C THR A 17 -4.90 -1.39 1.67
N TYR A 18 -5.51 -0.21 1.80
CA TYR A 18 -5.09 0.98 1.05
C TYR A 18 -4.01 1.76 1.80
N TYR A 19 -2.92 2.05 1.11
CA TYR A 19 -1.83 2.91 1.57
C TYR A 19 -1.90 4.22 0.81
N GLY A 20 -2.21 5.32 1.51
CA GLY A 20 -2.08 6.67 0.98
C GLY A 20 -0.64 7.14 1.09
N VAL A 21 -0.05 7.60 -0.01
CA VAL A 21 1.34 8.06 -0.07
C VAL A 21 1.38 9.48 -0.59
N ASP A 22 1.74 10.42 0.28
CA ASP A 22 2.07 11.79 -0.10
C ASP A 22 3.58 11.93 -0.27
N VAL A 23 4.00 12.55 -1.38
CA VAL A 23 5.39 12.54 -1.84
C VAL A 23 5.98 13.94 -1.73
N SER A 24 7.01 14.08 -0.91
CA SER A 24 7.82 15.28 -0.82
C SER A 24 9.17 15.09 -1.51
N LYS A 25 10.00 16.15 -1.55
CA LYS A 25 11.33 16.11 -2.14
C LYS A 25 12.21 15.03 -1.50
N ASP A 26 12.18 14.91 -0.17
CA ASP A 26 13.13 14.08 0.58
C ASP A 26 12.45 12.86 1.24
N LEU A 27 11.12 12.87 1.38
CA LEU A 27 10.36 11.85 2.13
C LEU A 27 9.06 11.43 1.43
N LEU A 28 8.68 10.17 1.61
CA LEU A 28 7.33 9.65 1.44
C LEU A 28 6.63 9.67 2.81
N HIS A 29 5.44 10.24 2.84
CA HIS A 29 4.53 10.24 3.97
C HIS A 29 3.44 9.23 3.71
N ILE A 30 3.44 8.13 4.46
CA ILE A 30 2.56 7.00 4.19
C ILE A 30 1.59 6.84 5.34
N SER A 31 0.31 6.72 5.01
CA SER A 31 -0.78 6.44 5.94
C SER A 31 -1.58 5.24 5.47
N TYR A 32 -2.05 4.42 6.41
CA TYR A 32 -2.92 3.28 6.10
C TYR A 32 -3.77 2.92 7.32
N GLN A 33 -4.96 2.41 7.08
CA GLN A 33 -5.85 1.98 8.14
C GLN A 33 -5.37 0.62 8.71
N THR A 34 -5.20 0.54 10.03
CA THR A 34 -4.81 -0.69 10.74
C THR A 34 -5.98 -1.42 11.37
N GLY A 35 -7.14 -0.76 11.46
CA GLY A 35 -8.36 -1.36 11.97
C GLY A 35 -9.42 -0.32 12.30
N THR A 36 -10.32 -0.72 13.19
CA THR A 36 -11.41 0.10 13.69
C THR A 36 -11.47 -0.09 15.20
N ASP A 37 -11.66 0.98 15.96
CA ASP A 37 -11.80 0.88 17.41
C ASP A 37 -13.19 0.38 17.84
N ALA A 38 -13.40 0.28 19.17
CA ALA A 38 -14.67 -0.19 19.74
C ALA A 38 -15.88 0.70 19.38
N ASN A 39 -15.66 1.93 18.93
CA ASN A 39 -16.70 2.89 18.55
C ASN A 39 -16.94 2.95 17.04
N GLY A 40 -16.29 2.08 16.26
CA GLY A 40 -16.43 2.09 14.81
C GLY A 40 -15.55 3.15 14.12
N GLN A 41 -14.62 3.82 14.83
CA GLN A 41 -13.73 4.81 14.22
C GLN A 41 -12.49 4.15 13.62
N ALA A 42 -12.13 4.56 12.41
CA ALA A 42 -10.94 4.05 11.72
C ALA A 42 -9.66 4.45 12.46
N GLN A 43 -8.77 3.48 12.67
CA GLN A 43 -7.47 3.67 13.28
C GLN A 43 -6.41 3.64 12.17
N PHE A 44 -5.50 4.62 12.17
CA PHE A 44 -4.49 4.78 11.14
C PHE A 44 -3.08 4.62 11.71
N SER A 45 -2.21 4.01 10.92
CA SER A 45 -0.76 4.05 11.13
C SER A 45 -0.13 5.03 10.16
N TYR A 46 0.97 5.64 10.61
CA TYR A 46 1.72 6.63 9.87
C TYR A 46 3.20 6.25 9.88
N GLN A 47 3.83 6.29 8.71
CA GLN A 47 5.26 6.07 8.56
C GLN A 47 5.86 7.09 7.61
N LYS A 48 7.16 7.36 7.78
CA LYS A 48 7.95 8.21 6.89
C LYS A 48 9.08 7.38 6.33
N LEU A 49 9.33 7.50 5.03
CA LEU A 49 10.43 6.83 4.35
C LEU A 49 11.24 7.84 3.55
N PRO A 50 12.57 7.73 3.48
CA PRO A 50 13.38 8.45 2.50
C PRO A 50 12.84 8.28 1.07
N ASN A 51 12.77 9.36 0.31
CA ASN A 51 12.43 9.35 -1.12
C ASN A 51 13.62 8.89 -1.97
N GLU A 52 14.06 7.66 -1.73
CA GLU A 52 15.20 7.03 -2.38
C GLU A 52 14.78 5.65 -2.92
N VAL A 53 15.17 5.34 -4.16
CA VAL A 53 14.75 4.10 -4.85
C VAL A 53 15.01 2.83 -4.04
N PRO A 54 16.19 2.60 -3.43
CA PRO A 54 16.44 1.37 -2.67
C PRO A 54 15.52 1.23 -1.46
N THR A 55 15.24 2.33 -0.77
CA THR A 55 14.36 2.37 0.40
C THR A 55 12.92 2.08 0.02
N ILE A 56 12.44 2.63 -1.11
CA ILE A 56 11.10 2.38 -1.63
C ILE A 56 10.96 0.92 -2.10
N GLU A 57 11.96 0.39 -2.81
CA GLU A 57 11.98 -1.01 -3.27
C GLU A 57 11.94 -1.96 -2.06
N GLN A 58 12.78 -1.73 -1.04
CA GLN A 58 12.77 -2.53 0.18
C GLN A 58 11.42 -2.47 0.90
N TRP A 59 10.85 -1.28 1.06
CA TRP A 59 9.53 -1.12 1.69
C TRP A 59 8.43 -1.87 0.91
N ALA A 60 8.44 -1.79 -0.41
CA ALA A 60 7.45 -2.48 -1.26
C ALA A 60 7.48 -4.01 -1.05
N THR A 61 8.65 -4.61 -0.77
CA THR A 61 8.75 -6.05 -0.47
C THR A 61 8.10 -6.46 0.86
N GLN A 62 7.83 -5.49 1.75
CA GLN A 62 7.23 -5.72 3.06
C GLN A 62 5.70 -5.54 3.04
N LEU A 63 5.14 -5.05 1.91
CA LEU A 63 3.71 -4.87 1.78
C LEU A 63 2.98 -6.22 1.73
N PRO A 64 1.82 -6.34 2.39
CA PRO A 64 1.04 -7.56 2.30
C PRO A 64 0.47 -7.73 0.88
N THR A 65 0.15 -8.97 0.49
CA THR A 65 -0.27 -9.31 -0.88
C THR A 65 -1.59 -8.67 -1.33
N ASN A 66 -2.37 -8.16 -0.38
CA ASN A 66 -3.65 -7.44 -0.57
C ASN A 66 -3.50 -5.90 -0.49
N ALA A 67 -2.27 -5.38 -0.54
CA ALA A 67 -2.02 -3.95 -0.49
C ALA A 67 -2.35 -3.26 -1.83
N GLN A 68 -2.94 -2.08 -1.74
CA GLN A 68 -3.11 -1.14 -2.86
C GLN A 68 -2.49 0.20 -2.46
N VAL A 69 -1.59 0.71 -3.28
CA VAL A 69 -0.86 1.95 -2.99
C VAL A 69 -1.43 3.08 -3.85
N ILE A 70 -1.91 4.14 -3.20
CA ILE A 70 -2.46 5.33 -3.84
C ILE A 70 -1.47 6.46 -3.61
N PHE A 71 -0.96 7.02 -4.70
CA PHE A 71 -0.06 8.16 -4.65
C PHE A 71 -0.87 9.44 -4.82
N GLU A 72 -0.80 10.33 -3.83
CA GLU A 72 -1.35 11.68 -3.93
C GLU A 72 -0.23 12.65 -4.28
N HIS A 73 -0.38 13.36 -5.40
CA HIS A 73 0.61 14.32 -5.87
C HIS A 73 0.17 15.76 -5.51
N THR A 74 0.63 16.29 -4.38
CA THR A 74 0.38 17.70 -4.04
C THR A 74 1.59 18.56 -4.40
N GLY A 75 1.57 19.19 -5.59
CA GLY A 75 2.54 20.23 -6.00
C GLY A 75 3.62 19.85 -7.03
N THR A 76 4.58 20.77 -7.24
CA THR A 76 5.62 20.74 -8.30
C THR A 76 6.69 19.64 -8.14
N TYR A 77 6.68 18.91 -7.03
CA TYR A 77 7.64 17.84 -6.72
C TYR A 77 7.17 16.44 -7.16
N SER A 78 6.00 16.37 -7.80
CA SER A 78 5.38 15.19 -8.40
C SER A 78 6.26 14.43 -9.40
N ALA A 79 7.35 15.03 -9.88
CA ALA A 79 8.26 14.45 -10.87
C ALA A 79 9.46 13.66 -10.28
N ARG A 80 9.57 13.46 -8.96
CA ARG A 80 10.74 12.74 -8.36
C ARG A 80 10.40 11.42 -7.68
N LEU A 81 9.38 10.73 -8.14
CA LEU A 81 9.24 9.31 -7.83
C LEU A 81 10.29 8.54 -8.62
N GLY A 82 11.50 8.38 -8.08
CA GLY A 82 12.54 7.53 -8.70
C GLY A 82 12.04 6.12 -9.02
N TRP A 83 10.98 5.67 -8.34
CA TRP A 83 10.26 4.44 -8.59
C TRP A 83 9.24 4.53 -9.74
N VAL A 84 8.36 5.55 -9.79
CA VAL A 84 7.38 5.71 -10.90
C VAL A 84 8.08 5.96 -12.24
N VAL A 85 9.20 6.68 -12.25
CA VAL A 85 10.01 6.90 -13.46
C VAL A 85 10.69 5.60 -13.94
N LYS A 86 10.91 4.61 -13.06
CA LYS A 86 11.54 3.32 -13.41
C LYS A 86 10.52 2.27 -13.87
N VAL A 87 9.26 2.37 -13.42
CA VAL A 87 8.18 1.41 -13.73
C VAL A 87 7.34 1.83 -14.95
N LEU A 88 7.37 3.11 -15.32
CA LEU A 88 6.83 3.56 -16.61
C LEU A 88 7.86 3.26 -17.71
N PRO A 89 7.61 2.35 -18.67
CA PRO A 89 8.36 2.37 -19.91
C PRO A 89 8.04 3.70 -20.59
N LEU A 90 9.01 4.62 -20.57
CA LEU A 90 8.94 5.80 -21.43
C LEU A 90 9.07 5.31 -22.89
N PRO A 91 8.27 5.86 -23.83
CA PRO A 91 8.40 5.55 -25.25
C PRO A 91 9.77 5.92 -25.81
#